data_AF-A0A9D6M447-F1
#
_entry.id   AF-A0A9D6M447-F1
#
_cell.length_a   1.000
_cell.length_b   1.000
_cell.length_c   1.000
_cell.angle_alpha   90.00
_cell.angle_beta   90.00
_cell.angle_gamma   90.00
#
_symmetry.space_group_name_H-M   'P 1'
#
loop_
_entity.id
_entity.type
_entity.pdbx_description
1 polymer ?
#
loop_
_entity_poly.entity_id
_entity_poly.type
_entity_poly.pdbx_seq_one_letter_code
_entity_poly.pdbx_strand_id
1 'polypeptide(L)'
;GGAEIFLSRFIDELLKRGHTCHIFAAKWDEKSHPPLNPLSSREEREMLPSLLAGEGQGEGVAAVGQNHAPASSKQGSKLIFHKIKTFGPSFLRILSFAINSSLVVKKANLDVVISFERTLYQDIYRAGDGCHREWLIQREKARVKGQGSRVIKKIITFLNPLHLTLLRLEKRLFQSKRLKFVVANSVRGKEEIIRHYKLPEEKICVIYNGIDLETFNPCERDKIRSAYRERLNIKSEIMLLFVGSGFERKGMKFLIEALGILKRDGYKELKLVVVGKGHIETYRNIAERCGVGADVKFIGPAKDINGYYCAADIFVLPSIYEPFSNACLEAMAAGLPVVTSRINGVSEILTDGKDGMIVNDPANPEELARVFRPAIADLKVGDYGKGKQ
;
A
#
# COMPACT_ATOMS: atom_id res chain seq x y z
N GLY A 1 5.84 5.80 1.74
CA GLY A 1 4.50 5.42 2.22
C GLY A 1 4.58 4.79 3.61
N GLY A 2 3.56 4.02 4.02
CA GLY A 2 3.46 3.49 5.39
C GLY A 2 4.51 2.43 5.78
N ALA A 3 5.07 1.70 4.81
CA ALA A 3 6.17 0.77 5.09
C ALA A 3 7.47 1.50 5.41
N GLU A 4 7.73 2.63 4.73
CA GLU A 4 8.88 3.50 4.94
C GLU A 4 8.75 4.27 6.26
N ILE A 5 7.55 4.73 6.64
CA ILE A 5 7.30 5.34 7.96
C ILE A 5 7.59 4.33 9.07
N PHE A 6 7.10 3.09 8.93
CA PHE A 6 7.39 2.03 9.90
C PHE A 6 8.90 1.78 9.98
N LEU A 7 9.56 1.58 8.84
CA LEU A 7 10.99 1.31 8.78
C LEU A 7 11.81 2.44 9.40
N SER A 8 11.51 3.70 9.07
CA SER A 8 12.19 4.88 9.62
C SER A 8 12.04 4.94 11.13
N ARG A 9 10.81 4.93 11.66
CA ARG A 9 10.56 5.01 13.10
C ARG A 9 11.18 3.83 13.85
N PHE A 10 11.16 2.65 13.23
CA PHE A 10 11.77 1.47 13.80
C PHE A 10 13.30 1.57 13.87
N ILE A 11 13.95 2.04 12.80
CA ILE A 11 15.40 2.30 12.80
C ILE A 11 15.76 3.37 13.83
N ASP A 12 14.99 4.46 13.89
CA ASP A 12 15.23 5.57 14.82
C ASP A 12 15.18 5.12 16.28
N GLU A 13 14.18 4.30 16.61
CA GLU A 13 14.05 3.72 17.94
C GLU A 13 15.23 2.80 18.30
N LEU A 14 15.73 2.03 17.34
CA LEU A 14 16.91 1.17 17.55
C LEU A 14 18.18 1.99 17.75
N LEU A 15 18.39 3.03 16.95
CA LEU A 15 19.53 3.93 17.09
C LEU A 15 19.50 4.64 18.44
N LYS A 16 18.33 5.13 18.88
CA LYS A 16 18.14 5.75 20.21
C LYS A 16 18.50 4.81 21.36
N ARG A 17 18.28 3.50 21.18
CA ARG A 17 18.66 2.45 22.15
C ARG A 17 20.14 2.04 22.07
N GLY A 18 20.93 2.68 21.22
CA GLY A 18 22.37 2.43 21.08
C GLY A 18 22.73 1.28 20.14
N HIS A 19 21.79 0.80 19.32
CA HIS A 19 22.08 -0.25 18.35
C HIS A 19 22.77 0.31 17.09
N THR A 20 23.57 -0.54 16.44
CA THR A 20 24.10 -0.27 15.11
C THR A 20 23.18 -0.92 14.08
N CYS A 21 22.76 -0.13 13.09
CA CYS A 21 21.80 -0.55 12.06
C CYS A 21 22.50 -0.65 10.70
N HIS A 22 22.43 -1.82 10.08
CA HIS A 22 22.88 -2.06 8.72
C HIS A 22 21.68 -2.16 7.78
N ILE A 23 21.67 -1.40 6.70
CA ILE A 23 20.61 -1.42 5.69
C ILE A 23 21.16 -1.93 4.38
N PHE A 24 20.60 -3.03 3.88
CA PHE A 24 20.97 -3.66 2.61
C PHE A 24 19.86 -3.41 1.58
N ALA A 25 20.18 -2.67 0.53
CA ALA A 25 19.20 -2.26 -0.47
C ALA A 25 19.74 -2.28 -1.90
N ALA A 26 18.91 -2.58 -2.90
CA ALA A 26 19.38 -2.49 -4.29
C ALA A 26 19.48 -1.03 -4.77
N LYS A 27 18.60 -0.18 -4.25
CA LYS A 27 18.61 1.27 -4.44
C LYS A 27 18.43 1.95 -3.08
N TRP A 28 19.26 2.95 -2.84
CA TRP A 28 19.13 3.89 -1.73
C TRP A 28 19.34 5.28 -2.33
N ASP A 29 18.41 6.20 -2.09
CA ASP A 29 18.53 7.59 -2.50
C ASP A 29 18.55 8.46 -1.24
N GLU A 30 19.71 9.03 -0.94
CA GLU A 30 19.91 9.88 0.24
C GLU A 30 19.11 11.19 0.16
N LYS A 31 18.62 11.58 -1.02
CA LYS A 31 17.87 12.84 -1.22
C LYS A 31 16.36 12.72 -1.01
N SER A 32 15.81 11.52 -0.82
CA SER A 32 14.35 11.30 -0.76
C SER A 32 13.77 11.17 0.66
N HIS A 33 14.55 11.42 1.70
CA HIS A 33 14.07 11.43 3.08
C HIS A 33 14.39 12.75 3.81
N PRO A 34 13.48 13.25 4.66
CA PRO A 34 13.78 14.38 5.53
C PRO A 34 14.97 14.02 6.44
N PRO A 35 15.80 14.99 6.84
CA PRO A 35 16.92 14.73 7.72
C PRO A 35 16.41 14.02 8.98
N LEU A 36 17.09 12.94 9.36
CA LEU A 36 16.95 12.30 10.66
C LEU A 36 17.46 13.28 11.72
N ASN A 37 16.68 14.31 12.04
CA ASN A 37 16.98 15.23 13.13
C ASN A 37 15.97 15.02 14.26
N PRO A 38 16.43 14.98 15.54
CA PRO A 38 15.52 15.03 16.67
C PRO A 38 14.76 16.35 16.60
N LEU A 39 13.44 16.29 16.76
CA LEU A 39 12.54 17.45 16.80
C LEU A 39 13.20 18.68 17.45
N SER A 40 13.58 19.68 16.65
CA SER A 40 13.95 21.00 17.13
C SER A 40 13.38 22.08 16.22
N SER A 41 12.41 22.82 16.77
CA SER A 41 11.93 24.17 16.40
C SER A 41 11.36 24.43 14.99
N ARG A 42 10.48 25.45 14.96
CA ARG A 42 9.39 25.69 14.01
C ARG A 42 9.80 26.48 12.75
N GLU A 43 11.09 26.68 12.49
CA GLU A 43 11.58 27.71 11.55
C GLU A 43 12.35 27.21 10.31
N GLU A 44 12.64 25.92 10.15
CA GLU A 44 13.33 25.41 8.94
C GLU A 44 12.36 24.81 7.90
N ARG A 45 11.23 25.48 7.67
CA ARG A 45 10.34 25.24 6.52
C ARG A 45 10.59 26.31 5.46
N GLU A 46 11.66 26.21 4.68
CA GLU A 46 11.72 26.92 3.39
C GLU A 46 12.82 26.32 2.48
N MET A 47 12.44 26.03 1.22
CA MET A 47 13.27 25.70 0.03
C MET A 47 13.46 24.23 -0.44
N LEU A 48 12.76 23.95 -1.58
CA LEU A 48 13.21 23.20 -2.80
C LEU A 48 13.19 21.64 -2.88
N PRO A 49 13.14 21.05 -4.11
CA PRO A 49 12.18 20.01 -4.53
C PRO A 49 12.84 18.73 -5.12
N SER A 50 12.01 17.80 -5.63
CA SER A 50 12.31 16.51 -6.32
C SER A 50 12.33 15.32 -5.34
N LEU A 51 11.75 14.15 -5.57
CA LEU A 51 11.49 13.36 -6.77
C LEU A 51 10.14 12.61 -6.68
N LEU A 52 9.51 12.37 -7.85
CA LEU A 52 8.62 11.22 -8.05
C LEU A 52 9.07 10.50 -9.32
N ALA A 53 9.36 9.21 -9.22
CA ALA A 53 9.13 8.24 -10.29
C ALA A 53 9.33 6.79 -9.80
N GLY A 54 8.21 6.06 -9.65
CA GLY A 54 8.11 4.69 -10.17
C GLY A 54 8.53 3.51 -9.29
N GLU A 55 7.58 2.57 -9.17
CA GLU A 55 7.69 1.25 -8.53
C GLU A 55 7.89 1.36 -7.01
N GLY A 56 7.18 0.55 -6.22
CA GLY A 56 7.41 0.53 -4.78
C GLY A 56 8.87 0.18 -4.53
N GLN A 57 9.67 1.17 -4.12
CA GLN A 57 11.08 1.03 -3.83
C GLN A 57 11.24 1.23 -2.32
N GLY A 58 11.01 0.15 -1.60
CA GLY A 58 11.43 -0.05 -0.22
C GLY A 58 12.21 -1.35 -0.14
N GLU A 59 13.15 -1.58 -1.05
CA GLU A 59 13.96 -2.80 -1.10
C GLU A 59 15.05 -2.74 -0.02
N GLY A 60 14.67 -2.81 1.25
CA GLY A 60 15.61 -2.74 2.38
C GLY A 60 15.50 -3.97 3.28
N VAL A 61 16.61 -4.66 3.52
CA VAL A 61 16.77 -5.52 4.70
C VAL A 61 17.45 -4.68 5.77
N ALA A 62 16.77 -4.48 6.89
CA ALA A 62 17.36 -3.81 8.06
C ALA A 62 17.84 -4.87 9.02
N ALA A 63 19.10 -4.77 9.44
CA ALA A 63 19.70 -5.71 10.36
C ALA A 63 20.37 -4.94 11.50
N VAL A 64 20.29 -5.50 12.71
CA VAL A 64 20.59 -4.80 13.96
C VAL A 64 21.64 -5.59 14.73
N GLY A 65 22.68 -4.89 15.19
CA GLY A 65 23.65 -5.43 16.15
C GLY A 65 23.36 -4.99 17.58
N GLN A 66 23.41 -5.90 18.56
CA GLN A 66 23.27 -5.59 19.99
C GLN A 66 24.63 -5.71 20.69
N ASN A 67 25.13 -4.60 21.26
CA ASN A 67 26.16 -4.66 22.30
C ASN A 67 25.48 -4.91 23.66
N HIS A 68 25.74 -6.06 24.27
CA HIS A 68 25.44 -6.30 25.68
C HIS A 68 26.65 -5.90 26.55
N ALA A 69 26.56 -4.76 27.22
CA ALA A 69 27.36 -4.41 28.40
C ALA A 69 26.60 -3.39 29.26
N PRO A 70 26.70 -3.44 30.61
CA PRO A 70 25.91 -2.59 31.50
C PRO A 70 26.41 -1.13 31.46
N ALA A 71 25.49 -0.23 31.72
CA ALA A 71 25.61 1.23 31.72
C ALA A 71 27.03 1.79 32.01
N SER A 72 27.77 2.18 30.97
CA SER A 72 28.71 3.30 31.00
C SER A 72 29.17 3.67 29.57
N SER A 73 29.16 4.98 29.28
CA SER A 73 29.63 5.67 28.05
C SER A 73 28.79 5.52 26.77
N LYS A 74 28.16 6.63 26.34
CA LYS A 74 27.50 6.80 25.02
C LYS A 74 28.56 6.75 23.90
N GLN A 75 28.80 5.58 23.34
CA GLN A 75 29.56 5.42 22.10
C GLN A 75 28.56 5.32 20.93
N GLY A 76 28.68 6.22 19.95
CA GLY A 76 27.63 6.60 19.01
C GLY A 76 27.01 5.45 18.22
N SER A 77 25.68 5.38 18.24
CA SER A 77 24.87 4.57 17.32
C SER A 77 25.21 4.91 15.87
N LYS A 78 25.46 3.90 15.03
CA LYS A 78 25.86 4.09 13.63
C LYS A 78 24.86 3.45 12.67
N LEU A 79 24.54 4.17 11.60
CA LEU A 79 23.77 3.69 10.46
C LEU A 79 24.72 3.37 9.30
N ILE A 80 24.66 2.16 8.75
CA ILE A 80 25.58 1.69 7.69
C ILE A 80 24.78 1.17 6.50
N PHE A 81 25.04 1.73 5.33
CA PHE A 81 24.36 1.36 4.09
C PHE A 81 25.18 0.42 3.22
N HIS A 82 24.53 -0.60 2.68
CA HIS A 82 25.11 -1.62 1.82
C HIS A 82 24.30 -1.73 0.53
N LYS A 83 24.92 -1.43 -0.61
CA LYS A 83 24.26 -1.55 -1.91
C LYS A 83 24.34 -2.99 -2.43
N ILE A 84 23.18 -3.58 -2.74
CA ILE A 84 23.06 -4.92 -3.31
C ILE A 84 22.92 -4.82 -4.83
N LYS A 85 23.83 -5.48 -5.55
CA LYS A 85 23.73 -5.54 -7.03
C LYS A 85 22.59 -6.46 -7.44
N THR A 86 21.77 -6.03 -8.39
CA THR A 86 20.70 -6.81 -9.02
C THR A 86 20.81 -6.74 -10.53
N PHE A 87 20.40 -7.77 -11.26
CA PHE A 87 20.55 -7.82 -12.72
C PHE A 87 19.38 -8.49 -13.44
N GLY A 88 19.24 -8.18 -14.73
CA GLY A 88 18.30 -8.83 -15.64
C GLY A 88 16.86 -8.28 -15.58
N PRO A 89 15.89 -9.00 -16.18
CA PRO A 89 14.46 -8.68 -16.12
C PRO A 89 13.90 -8.80 -14.69
N SER A 90 12.65 -8.36 -14.47
CA SER A 90 12.02 -8.28 -13.14
C SER A 90 12.18 -9.53 -12.26
N PHE A 91 11.95 -10.73 -12.82
CA PHE A 91 12.09 -11.98 -12.05
C PHE A 91 13.55 -12.28 -11.68
N LEU A 92 14.52 -11.95 -12.54
CA LEU A 92 15.95 -12.09 -12.22
C LEU A 92 16.42 -11.01 -11.25
N ARG A 93 15.87 -9.79 -11.29
CA ARG A 93 16.17 -8.75 -10.30
C ARG A 93 15.77 -9.20 -8.90
N ILE A 94 14.55 -9.70 -8.75
CA ILE A 94 14.05 -10.22 -7.46
C ILE A 94 14.88 -11.41 -6.99
N LEU A 95 15.16 -12.36 -7.88
CA LEU A 95 15.96 -13.55 -7.52
C LEU A 95 17.41 -13.18 -7.17
N SER A 96 18.05 -12.33 -7.97
CA SER A 96 19.42 -11.87 -7.73
C SER A 96 19.52 -11.04 -6.47
N PHE A 97 18.54 -10.19 -6.16
CA PHE A 97 18.47 -9.49 -4.88
C PHE A 97 18.41 -10.47 -3.71
N ALA A 98 17.49 -11.44 -3.75
CA ALA A 98 17.32 -12.43 -2.69
C ALA A 98 18.59 -13.27 -2.45
N ILE A 99 19.31 -13.63 -3.51
CA ILE A 99 20.58 -14.37 -3.42
C ILE A 99 21.71 -13.47 -2.90
N ASN A 100 21.93 -12.31 -3.55
CA ASN A 100 23.06 -11.44 -3.25
C ASN A 100 22.96 -10.81 -1.87
N SER A 101 21.77 -10.37 -1.46
CA SER A 101 21.53 -9.88 -0.09
C SER A 101 21.88 -10.96 0.94
N SER A 102 21.46 -12.21 0.71
CA SER A 102 21.78 -13.32 1.62
C SER A 102 23.27 -13.58 1.76
N LEU A 103 24.06 -13.42 0.69
CA LEU A 103 25.51 -13.58 0.74
C LEU A 103 26.19 -12.46 1.54
N VAL A 104 25.76 -11.21 1.32
CA VAL A 104 26.35 -10.05 2.00
C VAL A 104 25.96 -10.03 3.48
N VAL A 105 24.68 -10.29 3.80
CA VAL A 105 24.17 -10.33 5.18
C VAL A 105 24.86 -11.44 5.99
N LYS A 106 25.09 -12.62 5.40
CA LYS A 106 25.87 -13.70 6.04
C LYS A 106 27.28 -13.26 6.41
N LYS A 107 27.96 -12.53 5.53
CA LYS A 107 29.33 -12.05 5.75
C LYS A 107 29.39 -10.94 6.81
N ALA A 108 28.32 -10.16 6.94
CA ALA A 108 28.23 -9.08 7.92
C ALA A 108 28.09 -9.58 9.37
N ASN A 109 27.80 -10.88 9.58
CA ASN A 109 27.73 -11.53 10.91
C ASN A 109 26.88 -10.75 11.92
N LEU A 110 25.62 -10.50 11.56
CA LEU A 110 24.69 -9.67 12.33
C LEU A 110 23.86 -10.50 13.31
N ASP A 111 23.54 -9.93 14.46
CA ASP A 111 22.80 -10.61 15.54
C ASP A 111 21.34 -10.88 15.13
N VAL A 112 20.68 -9.87 14.54
CA VAL A 112 19.29 -9.96 14.09
C VAL A 112 19.13 -9.41 12.68
N VAL A 113 18.50 -10.20 11.81
CA VAL A 113 18.21 -9.79 10.43
C VAL A 113 16.70 -9.68 10.22
N ILE A 114 16.22 -8.49 9.83
CA ILE A 114 14.81 -8.21 9.54
C ILE A 114 14.64 -7.88 8.07
N SER A 115 13.85 -8.70 7.37
CA SER A 115 13.58 -8.50 5.95
C SER A 115 12.17 -7.95 5.74
N PHE A 116 12.07 -6.91 4.91
CA PHE A 116 10.80 -6.38 4.38
C PHE A 116 10.46 -6.97 3.01
N GLU A 117 11.41 -7.74 2.45
CA GLU A 117 11.32 -8.40 1.16
C GLU A 117 11.38 -9.92 1.30
N ARG A 118 11.00 -10.63 0.22
CA ARG A 118 11.08 -12.11 0.15
C ARG A 118 12.53 -12.59 -0.08
N THR A 119 13.40 -12.40 0.91
CA THR A 119 14.81 -12.83 0.88
C THR A 119 14.99 -14.24 1.45
N LEU A 120 16.22 -14.77 1.40
CA LEU A 120 16.54 -16.16 1.75
C LEU A 120 17.33 -16.30 3.06
N TYR A 121 17.68 -15.20 3.72
CA TYR A 121 18.46 -15.20 4.95
C TYR A 121 18.02 -14.07 5.88
N GLN A 122 17.07 -14.38 6.77
CA GLN A 122 16.53 -13.46 7.76
C GLN A 122 16.01 -14.23 8.98
N ASP A 123 15.97 -13.54 10.12
CA ASP A 123 15.41 -14.05 11.37
C ASP A 123 13.94 -13.62 11.50
N ILE A 124 13.63 -12.39 11.05
CA ILE A 124 12.27 -11.83 11.03
C ILE A 124 11.88 -11.43 9.61
N TYR A 125 10.65 -11.72 9.21
CA TYR A 125 10.08 -11.26 7.94
C TYR A 125 8.82 -10.42 8.18
N ARG A 126 8.80 -9.17 7.69
CA ARG A 126 7.58 -8.37 7.61
C ARG A 126 6.90 -8.60 6.26
N ALA A 127 5.73 -9.21 6.28
CA ALA A 127 4.97 -9.57 5.08
C ALA A 127 4.15 -8.39 4.52
N GLY A 128 4.84 -7.28 4.16
CA GLY A 128 4.19 -6.06 3.66
C GLY A 128 3.43 -6.24 2.35
N ASP A 129 3.97 -7.04 1.43
CA ASP A 129 3.35 -7.38 0.14
C ASP A 129 2.23 -8.43 0.24
N GLY A 130 2.02 -8.99 1.44
CA GLY A 130 1.13 -10.12 1.69
C GLY A 130 1.53 -11.40 0.95
N CYS A 131 0.60 -12.37 0.93
CA CYS A 131 0.77 -13.70 0.35
C CYS A 131 0.58 -13.68 -1.17
N HIS A 132 1.67 -13.85 -1.94
CA HIS A 132 1.63 -13.85 -3.41
C HIS A 132 0.78 -14.99 -3.97
N ARG A 133 0.77 -16.14 -3.29
CA ARG A 133 -0.11 -17.27 -3.63
C ARG A 133 -1.59 -16.90 -3.53
N GLU A 134 -2.01 -16.18 -2.49
CA GLU A 134 -3.39 -15.72 -2.39
C GLU A 134 -3.72 -14.69 -3.47
N TRP A 135 -2.83 -13.73 -3.71
CA TRP A 135 -3.00 -12.75 -4.78
C TRP A 135 -3.30 -13.41 -6.14
N LEU A 136 -2.60 -14.49 -6.49
CA LEU A 136 -2.86 -15.25 -7.73
C LEU A 136 -4.26 -15.85 -7.77
N ILE A 137 -4.73 -16.44 -6.66
CA ILE A 137 -6.07 -17.03 -6.54
C ILE A 137 -7.14 -15.96 -6.73
N GLN A 138 -6.98 -14.81 -6.09
CA GLN A 138 -7.95 -13.72 -6.13
C GLN A 138 -7.97 -13.03 -7.50
N ARG A 139 -6.79 -12.87 -8.12
CA ARG A 139 -6.67 -12.40 -9.49
C ARG A 139 -7.37 -13.32 -10.49
N GLU A 140 -7.25 -14.65 -10.32
CA GLU A 140 -7.98 -15.61 -11.17
C GLU A 140 -9.50 -15.47 -10.99
N LYS A 141 -9.98 -15.40 -9.74
CA LYS A 141 -11.42 -15.20 -9.45
C LYS A 141 -11.98 -13.93 -10.09
N ALA A 142 -11.27 -12.81 -9.98
CA ALA A 142 -11.68 -11.54 -10.59
C ALA A 142 -11.67 -11.58 -12.13
N ARG A 143 -10.73 -12.32 -12.74
CA ARG A 143 -10.63 -12.47 -14.20
C ARG A 143 -11.70 -13.38 -14.79
N VAL A 144 -12.14 -14.41 -14.06
CA VAL A 144 -13.20 -15.34 -14.52
C VAL A 144 -14.53 -14.61 -14.72
N LYS A 145 -14.76 -13.49 -14.05
CA LYS A 145 -15.91 -12.61 -14.27
C LYS A 145 -15.77 -11.71 -15.50
N GLY A 146 -14.63 -11.74 -16.19
CA GLY A 146 -14.39 -11.04 -17.46
C GLY A 146 -14.30 -12.00 -18.64
N GLN A 147 -14.66 -11.51 -19.84
CA GLN A 147 -14.68 -12.30 -21.08
C GLN A 147 -13.29 -12.91 -21.43
N GLY A 148 -13.27 -14.18 -21.82
CA GLY A 148 -12.12 -14.88 -22.43
C GLY A 148 -11.84 -16.30 -21.89
N SER A 149 -11.10 -17.10 -22.65
CA SER A 149 -10.81 -18.52 -22.33
C SER A 149 -10.04 -18.70 -21.01
N ARG A 150 -10.72 -19.33 -20.04
CA ARG A 150 -10.26 -19.61 -18.66
C ARG A 150 -8.95 -20.39 -18.63
N VAL A 151 -8.81 -21.36 -19.53
CA VAL A 151 -7.69 -22.31 -19.55
C VAL A 151 -6.39 -21.62 -19.99
N ILE A 152 -6.45 -20.84 -21.08
CA ILE A 152 -5.27 -20.18 -21.66
C ILE A 152 -4.70 -19.14 -20.69
N LYS A 153 -5.55 -18.30 -20.09
CA LYS A 153 -5.12 -17.27 -19.13
C LYS A 153 -4.49 -17.89 -17.87
N LYS A 154 -4.98 -19.05 -17.44
CA LYS A 154 -4.42 -19.80 -16.30
C LYS A 154 -3.03 -20.34 -16.63
N ILE A 155 -2.87 -20.95 -17.81
CA ILE A 155 -1.58 -21.46 -18.29
C ILE A 155 -0.56 -20.32 -18.40
N ILE A 156 -0.90 -19.21 -19.04
CA ILE A 156 0.00 -18.04 -19.18
C ILE A 156 0.43 -17.50 -17.81
N THR A 157 -0.50 -17.41 -16.86
CA THR A 157 -0.18 -16.92 -15.51
C THR A 157 0.75 -17.90 -14.78
N PHE A 158 0.53 -19.21 -14.92
CA PHE A 158 1.33 -20.25 -14.29
C PHE A 158 2.73 -20.38 -14.89
N LEU A 159 2.88 -20.12 -16.19
CA LEU A 159 4.17 -20.13 -16.89
C LEU A 159 4.95 -18.82 -16.72
N ASN A 160 4.38 -17.79 -16.11
CA ASN A 160 5.07 -16.52 -15.93
C ASN A 160 6.25 -16.67 -14.94
N PRO A 161 7.50 -16.44 -15.39
CA PRO A 161 8.69 -16.67 -14.57
C PRO A 161 8.73 -15.81 -13.30
N LEU A 162 8.10 -14.63 -13.31
CA LEU A 162 7.99 -13.77 -12.13
C LEU A 162 7.18 -14.45 -11.01
N HIS A 163 6.01 -15.01 -11.35
CA HIS A 163 5.15 -15.66 -10.37
C HIS A 163 5.76 -16.95 -9.84
N LEU A 164 6.40 -17.72 -10.72
CA LEU A 164 7.13 -18.92 -10.32
C LEU A 164 8.30 -18.59 -9.38
N THR A 165 9.05 -17.52 -9.65
CA THR A 165 10.12 -17.05 -8.76
C THR A 165 9.59 -16.62 -7.41
N LEU A 166 8.55 -15.77 -7.36
CA LEU A 166 7.96 -15.30 -6.10
C LEU A 166 7.41 -16.46 -5.25
N LEU A 167 6.69 -17.40 -5.86
CA LEU A 167 6.18 -18.60 -5.15
C LEU A 167 7.32 -19.47 -4.59
N ARG A 168 8.43 -19.60 -5.33
CA ARG A 168 9.61 -20.35 -4.84
C ARG A 168 10.31 -19.62 -3.70
N LEU A 169 10.44 -18.30 -3.78
CA LEU A 169 11.03 -17.49 -2.71
C LEU A 169 10.15 -17.53 -1.45
N GLU A 170 8.84 -17.36 -1.56
CA GLU A 170 7.92 -17.50 -0.42
C GLU A 170 8.03 -18.88 0.22
N LYS A 171 8.00 -19.95 -0.58
CA LYS A 171 8.15 -21.32 -0.06
C LYS A 171 9.47 -21.49 0.69
N ARG A 172 10.59 -21.05 0.13
CA ARG A 172 11.92 -21.15 0.76
C ARG A 172 12.02 -20.31 2.04
N LEU A 173 11.44 -19.12 2.02
CA LEU A 173 11.37 -18.22 3.16
C LEU A 173 10.64 -18.89 4.33
N PHE A 174 9.39 -19.30 4.14
CA PHE A 174 8.57 -19.86 5.22
C PHE A 174 9.04 -21.24 5.70
N GLN A 175 9.79 -21.98 4.87
CA GLN A 175 10.42 -23.25 5.25
C GLN A 175 11.82 -23.09 5.85
N SER A 176 12.35 -21.88 5.92
CA SER A 176 13.69 -21.63 6.44
C SER A 176 13.78 -21.92 7.92
N LYS A 177 14.78 -22.72 8.33
CA LYS A 177 15.10 -22.95 9.75
C LYS A 177 15.61 -21.70 10.46
N ARG A 178 16.13 -20.71 9.71
CA ARG A 178 16.59 -19.44 10.25
C ARG A 178 15.42 -18.54 10.62
N LEU A 179 14.32 -18.58 9.85
CA LEU A 179 13.15 -17.76 10.11
C LEU A 179 12.57 -18.09 11.49
N LYS A 180 12.66 -17.11 12.40
CA LYS A 180 12.16 -17.20 13.77
C LYS A 180 10.75 -16.64 13.86
N PHE A 181 10.48 -15.54 13.16
CA PHE A 181 9.23 -14.81 13.34
C PHE A 181 8.76 -14.09 12.06
N VAL A 182 7.45 -13.95 11.92
CA VAL A 182 6.80 -13.25 10.81
C VAL A 182 5.87 -12.19 11.38
N VAL A 183 5.90 -11.00 10.78
CA VAL A 183 4.98 -9.92 11.08
C VAL A 183 4.07 -9.72 9.88
N ALA A 184 2.81 -10.15 10.00
CA ALA A 184 1.77 -9.83 9.03
C ALA A 184 1.22 -8.42 9.27
N ASN A 185 0.76 -7.78 8.21
CA ASN A 185 0.10 -6.47 8.29
C ASN A 185 -1.42 -6.54 8.46
N SER A 186 -1.99 -7.74 8.53
CA SER A 186 -3.42 -7.98 8.76
C SER A 186 -3.65 -9.39 9.31
N VAL A 187 -4.78 -9.59 10.02
CA VAL A 187 -5.23 -10.91 10.47
C VAL A 187 -5.42 -11.82 9.27
N ARG A 188 -6.06 -11.30 8.21
CA ARG A 188 -6.22 -12.01 6.95
C ARG A 188 -4.88 -12.44 6.35
N GLY A 189 -3.89 -11.55 6.31
CA GLY A 189 -2.55 -11.87 5.81
C GLY A 189 -1.87 -12.97 6.63
N LYS A 190 -2.05 -12.96 7.96
CA LYS A 190 -1.59 -14.04 8.86
C LYS A 190 -2.27 -15.37 8.48
N GLU A 191 -3.60 -15.40 8.38
CA GLU A 191 -4.37 -16.60 8.03
C GLU A 191 -3.98 -17.16 6.65
N GLU A 192 -3.76 -16.29 5.66
CA GLU A 192 -3.34 -16.68 4.32
C GLU A 192 -1.97 -17.35 4.32
N ILE A 193 -1.00 -16.80 5.07
CA ILE A 193 0.33 -17.40 5.21
C ILE A 193 0.24 -18.76 5.89
N ILE A 194 -0.49 -18.87 7.02
CA ILE A 194 -0.69 -20.15 7.73
C ILE A 194 -1.34 -21.18 6.80
N ARG A 195 -2.42 -20.81 6.12
CA ARG A 195 -3.18 -21.70 5.23
C ARG A 195 -2.32 -22.25 4.09
N HIS A 196 -1.56 -21.39 3.42
CA HIS A 196 -0.82 -21.73 2.20
C HIS A 196 0.56 -22.34 2.45
N TYR A 197 1.23 -21.93 3.53
CA TYR A 197 2.62 -22.32 3.80
C TYR A 197 2.78 -23.17 5.07
N LYS A 198 1.70 -23.40 5.83
CA LYS A 198 1.69 -24.20 7.07
C LYS A 198 2.69 -23.67 8.11
N LEU A 199 2.88 -22.35 8.13
CA LEU A 199 3.67 -21.69 9.17
C LEU A 199 2.94 -21.86 10.52
N PRO A 200 3.63 -22.29 11.60
CA PRO A 200 3.02 -22.37 12.92
C PRO A 200 2.50 -21.01 13.39
N GLU A 201 1.35 -21.00 14.04
CA GLU A 201 0.66 -19.77 14.44
C GLU A 201 1.50 -18.93 15.41
N GLU A 202 2.23 -19.57 16.31
CA GLU A 202 3.13 -18.95 17.28
C GLU A 202 4.32 -18.22 16.63
N LYS A 203 4.62 -18.49 15.36
CA LYS A 203 5.68 -17.82 14.60
C LYS A 203 5.20 -16.57 13.87
N ILE A 204 3.94 -16.19 13.99
CA ILE A 204 3.38 -15.08 13.23
C ILE A 204 2.44 -14.21 14.08
N CYS A 205 2.72 -12.91 14.12
CA CYS A 205 1.83 -11.92 14.72
C CYS A 205 1.32 -10.91 13.69
N VAL A 206 0.33 -10.14 14.11
CA VAL A 206 -0.24 -9.05 13.32
C VAL A 206 0.25 -7.73 13.90
N ILE A 207 0.88 -6.92 13.07
CA ILE A 207 1.18 -5.51 13.35
C ILE A 207 0.73 -4.69 12.14
N TYR A 208 -0.42 -4.03 12.31
CA TYR A 208 -1.00 -3.13 11.32
C TYR A 208 -0.03 -2.01 10.91
N ASN A 209 -0.23 -1.46 9.73
CA ASN A 209 0.57 -0.31 9.28
C ASN A 209 0.20 0.93 10.10
N GLY A 210 1.20 1.79 10.36
CA GLY A 210 0.99 3.11 10.95
C GLY A 210 0.69 4.16 9.89
N ILE A 211 0.16 5.30 10.34
CA ILE A 211 -0.13 6.49 9.52
C ILE A 211 0.45 7.74 10.18
N ASP A 212 0.83 8.72 9.36
CA ASP A 212 1.27 10.04 9.81
C ASP A 212 0.07 10.99 9.93
N LEU A 213 -0.39 11.20 11.16
CA LEU A 213 -1.54 12.06 11.47
C LEU A 213 -1.22 13.56 11.35
N GLU A 214 0.05 13.95 11.30
CA GLU A 214 0.43 15.35 11.09
C GLU A 214 0.23 15.76 9.63
N THR A 215 0.63 14.88 8.69
CA THR A 215 0.45 15.11 7.25
C THR A 215 -1.01 14.97 6.85
N PHE A 216 -1.69 13.91 7.31
CA PHE A 216 -3.09 13.63 6.97
C PHE A 216 -3.98 14.04 8.13
N ASN A 217 -4.32 15.33 8.16
CA ASN A 217 -5.06 15.95 9.25
C ASN A 217 -6.34 16.64 8.70
N PRO A 218 -7.53 16.32 9.24
CA PRO A 218 -8.79 16.88 8.76
C PRO A 218 -8.92 18.39 9.06
N CYS A 219 -8.18 18.93 10.04
CA CYS A 219 -8.21 20.35 10.40
C CYS A 219 -7.72 21.28 9.28
N GLU A 220 -6.91 20.77 8.36
CA GLU A 220 -6.40 21.55 7.21
C GLU A 220 -7.31 21.44 5.98
N ARG A 221 -8.37 20.61 6.03
CA ARG A 221 -9.22 20.29 4.88
C ARG A 221 -9.84 21.55 4.27
N ASP A 222 -10.48 22.40 5.06
CA ASP A 222 -11.21 23.57 4.56
C ASP A 222 -10.28 24.58 3.88
N LYS A 223 -9.05 24.71 4.35
CA LYS A 223 -8.03 25.61 3.78
C LYS A 223 -7.55 25.14 2.40
N ILE A 224 -7.42 23.82 2.21
CA ILE A 224 -6.81 23.22 1.01
C ILE A 224 -7.86 22.85 -0.05
N ARG A 225 -9.06 22.46 0.39
CA ARG A 225 -10.12 21.87 -0.44
C ARG A 225 -10.51 22.74 -1.64
N SER A 226 -10.76 24.03 -1.42
CA SER A 226 -11.24 24.94 -2.47
C SER A 226 -10.23 25.06 -3.61
N ALA A 227 -8.94 25.25 -3.30
CA ALA A 227 -7.88 25.38 -4.29
C ALA A 227 -7.71 24.11 -5.15
N TYR A 228 -7.80 22.93 -4.54
CA TYR A 228 -7.70 21.67 -5.28
C TYR A 228 -8.94 21.38 -6.12
N ARG A 229 -10.15 21.66 -5.62
CA ARG A 229 -11.39 21.50 -6.39
C ARG A 229 -11.45 22.44 -7.59
N GLU A 230 -10.99 23.68 -7.43
CA GLU A 230 -10.85 24.64 -8.54
C GLU A 230 -9.88 24.14 -9.61
N ARG A 231 -8.67 23.72 -9.24
CA ARG A 231 -7.68 23.13 -10.16
C ARG A 231 -8.22 21.93 -10.91
N LEU A 232 -9.05 21.13 -10.24
CA LEU A 232 -9.69 19.97 -10.82
C LEU A 232 -10.94 20.32 -11.63
N ASN A 233 -11.42 21.57 -11.64
CA ASN A 233 -12.73 21.96 -12.18
C ASN A 233 -13.86 21.05 -11.66
N ILE A 234 -13.97 20.98 -10.33
CA ILE A 234 -15.04 20.30 -9.59
C ILE A 234 -15.73 21.35 -8.72
N LYS A 235 -17.04 21.52 -8.89
CA LYS A 235 -17.84 22.54 -8.20
C LYS A 235 -18.65 21.89 -7.08
N SER A 236 -19.92 21.60 -7.33
CA SER A 236 -20.85 20.95 -6.40
C SER A 236 -20.82 19.42 -6.49
N GLU A 237 -20.14 18.84 -7.48
CA GLU A 237 -20.15 17.39 -7.66
C GLU A 237 -19.45 16.65 -6.51
N ILE A 238 -19.97 15.47 -6.18
CA ILE A 238 -19.31 14.58 -5.23
C ILE A 238 -18.07 13.99 -5.90
N MET A 239 -16.92 14.23 -5.28
CA MET A 239 -15.62 13.76 -5.75
C MET A 239 -15.27 12.43 -5.08
N LEU A 240 -15.30 11.35 -5.86
CA LEU A 240 -14.71 10.07 -5.52
C LEU A 240 -13.21 10.14 -5.79
N LEU A 241 -12.39 9.76 -4.81
CA LEU A 241 -10.94 9.72 -4.95
C LEU A 241 -10.42 8.30 -4.94
N PHE A 242 -9.56 7.98 -5.91
CA PHE A 242 -8.76 6.77 -5.95
C PHE A 242 -7.28 7.15 -5.94
N VAL A 243 -6.51 6.57 -5.01
CA VAL A 243 -5.06 6.76 -4.92
C VAL A 243 -4.32 5.42 -4.97
N GLY A 244 -3.36 5.32 -5.89
CA GLY A 244 -2.35 4.26 -5.88
C GLY A 244 -1.95 3.76 -7.27
N SER A 245 -1.01 2.81 -7.30
CA SER A 245 -0.54 2.15 -8.52
C SER A 245 -1.08 0.73 -8.66
N GLY A 246 -1.01 0.16 -9.86
CA GLY A 246 -1.48 -1.21 -10.11
C GLY A 246 -3.00 -1.31 -10.17
N PHE A 247 -3.61 -0.50 -11.03
CA PHE A 247 -5.05 -0.35 -11.21
C PHE A 247 -5.84 -1.68 -11.36
N GLU A 248 -5.25 -2.72 -11.97
CA GLU A 248 -5.88 -4.05 -12.09
C GLU A 248 -6.14 -4.65 -10.70
N ARG A 249 -5.10 -4.68 -9.86
CA ARG A 249 -5.14 -5.22 -8.50
C ARG A 249 -6.03 -4.39 -7.57
N LYS A 250 -6.10 -3.08 -7.81
CA LYS A 250 -6.91 -2.14 -7.02
C LYS A 250 -8.37 -1.99 -7.51
N GLY A 251 -8.79 -2.79 -8.50
CA GLY A 251 -10.19 -2.87 -8.92
C GLY A 251 -10.70 -1.71 -9.78
N MET A 252 -9.81 -0.93 -10.41
CA MET A 252 -10.17 0.27 -11.18
C MET A 252 -11.22 -0.02 -12.28
N LYS A 253 -11.11 -1.16 -12.96
CA LYS A 253 -12.08 -1.58 -13.99
C LYS A 253 -13.50 -1.59 -13.41
N PHE A 254 -13.68 -2.31 -12.30
CA PHE A 254 -14.98 -2.51 -11.68
C PHE A 254 -15.52 -1.23 -11.04
N LEU A 255 -14.63 -0.36 -10.54
CA LEU A 255 -14.99 0.96 -10.07
C LEU A 255 -15.56 1.84 -11.19
N ILE A 256 -14.94 1.87 -12.37
CA ILE A 256 -15.44 2.64 -13.51
C ILE A 256 -16.78 2.06 -14.01
N GLU A 257 -16.91 0.74 -14.07
CA GLU A 257 -18.19 0.09 -14.42
C GLU A 257 -19.30 0.44 -13.42
N ALA A 258 -18.99 0.46 -12.11
CA ALA A 258 -19.92 0.88 -11.06
C ALA A 258 -20.31 2.35 -11.18
N LEU A 259 -19.38 3.24 -11.54
CA LEU A 259 -19.67 4.65 -11.82
C LEU A 259 -20.67 4.79 -12.98
N GLY A 260 -20.52 3.98 -14.04
CA GLY A 260 -21.47 3.93 -15.16
C GLY A 260 -22.87 3.48 -14.74
N ILE A 261 -22.98 2.50 -13.82
CA ILE A 261 -24.26 2.09 -13.24
C ILE A 261 -24.89 3.23 -12.45
N LEU A 262 -24.15 3.84 -11.51
CA LEU A 262 -24.64 4.95 -10.70
C LEU A 262 -25.13 6.13 -11.56
N LYS A 263 -24.41 6.46 -12.64
CA LYS A 263 -24.79 7.53 -13.56
C LYS A 263 -26.08 7.23 -14.32
N ARG A 264 -26.33 5.96 -14.68
CA ARG A 264 -27.60 5.52 -15.28
C ARG A 264 -28.74 5.58 -14.26
N ASP A 265 -28.46 5.25 -13.00
CA ASP A 265 -29.40 5.30 -11.88
C ASP A 265 -29.75 6.73 -11.41
N GLY A 266 -29.25 7.78 -12.08
CA GLY A 266 -29.59 9.17 -11.80
C GLY A 266 -28.58 9.94 -10.94
N TYR A 267 -27.47 9.33 -10.52
CA TYR A 267 -26.40 10.01 -9.78
C TYR A 267 -25.51 10.82 -10.74
N LYS A 268 -26.04 11.91 -11.30
CA LYS A 268 -25.39 12.72 -12.35
C LYS A 268 -24.22 13.55 -11.84
N GLU A 269 -24.20 13.95 -10.57
CA GLU A 269 -23.18 14.83 -9.99
C GLU A 269 -22.05 14.06 -9.29
N LEU A 270 -21.52 13.01 -9.93
CA LEU A 270 -20.36 12.25 -9.46
C LEU A 270 -19.16 12.48 -10.37
N LYS A 271 -17.98 12.70 -9.79
CA LYS A 271 -16.69 12.73 -10.50
C LYS A 271 -15.72 11.78 -9.81
N LEU A 272 -14.98 10.99 -10.61
CA LEU A 272 -13.91 10.13 -10.12
C LEU A 272 -12.56 10.74 -10.47
N VAL A 273 -11.74 11.01 -9.45
CA VAL A 273 -10.37 11.49 -9.60
C VAL A 273 -9.42 10.35 -9.27
N VAL A 274 -8.51 10.07 -10.21
CA VAL A 274 -7.56 8.95 -10.13
C VAL A 274 -6.14 9.49 -10.06
N VAL A 275 -5.48 9.29 -8.93
CA VAL A 275 -4.09 9.69 -8.67
C VAL A 275 -3.21 8.44 -8.59
N GLY A 276 -2.17 8.37 -9.41
CA GLY A 276 -1.21 7.28 -9.40
C GLY A 276 -0.82 6.76 -10.78
N LYS A 277 0.00 5.70 -10.80
CA LYS A 277 0.57 5.12 -12.02
C LYS A 277 -0.20 3.87 -12.46
N GLY A 278 -0.57 3.82 -13.75
CA GLY A 278 -1.17 2.64 -14.37
C GLY A 278 -1.31 2.80 -15.88
N HIS A 279 -1.89 1.79 -16.54
CA HIS A 279 -2.20 1.83 -17.98
C HIS A 279 -3.42 2.70 -18.25
N ILE A 280 -3.28 4.03 -18.09
CA ILE A 280 -4.37 5.01 -18.12
C ILE A 280 -5.26 4.81 -19.36
N GLU A 281 -4.69 4.60 -20.53
CA GLU A 281 -5.44 4.42 -21.78
C GLU A 281 -6.42 3.24 -21.74
N THR A 282 -6.03 2.13 -21.10
CA THR A 282 -6.92 0.98 -20.92
C THR A 282 -8.17 1.37 -20.13
N TYR A 283 -8.02 2.18 -19.09
CA TYR A 283 -9.13 2.57 -18.21
C TYR A 283 -9.93 3.76 -18.76
N ARG A 284 -9.30 4.65 -19.54
CA ARG A 284 -10.01 5.67 -20.31
C ARG A 284 -10.98 5.01 -21.30
N ASN A 285 -10.51 4.01 -22.05
CA ASN A 285 -11.37 3.23 -22.95
C ASN A 285 -12.50 2.49 -22.23
N ILE A 286 -12.29 2.02 -21.00
CA ILE A 286 -13.37 1.46 -20.17
C ILE A 286 -14.38 2.56 -19.80
N ALA A 287 -13.91 3.73 -19.36
CA ALA A 287 -14.77 4.85 -18.98
C ALA A 287 -15.63 5.34 -20.14
N GLU A 288 -15.07 5.46 -21.35
CA GLU A 288 -15.82 5.84 -22.56
C GLU A 288 -16.92 4.83 -22.87
N ARG A 289 -16.61 3.52 -22.86
CA ARG A 289 -17.62 2.46 -23.08
C ARG A 289 -18.71 2.44 -22.02
N CYS A 290 -18.40 2.85 -20.80
CA CYS A 290 -19.36 2.98 -19.72
C CYS A 290 -20.15 4.31 -19.76
N GLY A 291 -19.86 5.21 -20.71
CA GLY A 291 -20.52 6.51 -20.83
C GLY A 291 -20.12 7.52 -19.75
N VAL A 292 -18.97 7.32 -19.10
CA VAL A 292 -18.48 8.13 -17.97
C VAL A 292 -17.10 8.74 -18.23
N GLY A 293 -16.65 8.79 -19.49
CA GLY A 293 -15.35 9.36 -19.87
C GLY A 293 -15.11 10.77 -19.31
N ALA A 294 -16.09 11.67 -19.47
CA ALA A 294 -16.05 13.04 -18.94
C ALA A 294 -16.15 13.15 -17.41
N ASP A 295 -16.42 12.04 -16.72
CA ASP A 295 -16.55 11.96 -15.27
C ASP A 295 -15.31 11.36 -14.59
N VAL A 296 -14.36 10.81 -15.35
CA VAL A 296 -13.13 10.23 -14.81
C VAL A 296 -11.93 11.09 -15.17
N LYS A 297 -11.29 11.68 -14.15
CA LYS A 297 -10.09 12.52 -14.29
C LYS A 297 -8.86 11.73 -13.84
N PHE A 298 -8.02 11.34 -14.80
CA PHE A 298 -6.73 10.69 -14.53
C PHE A 298 -5.64 11.77 -14.37
N ILE A 299 -5.10 11.89 -13.16
CA ILE A 299 -4.08 12.89 -12.81
C ILE A 299 -2.66 12.35 -13.05
N GLY A 300 -2.49 11.03 -12.95
CA GLY A 300 -1.17 10.42 -12.93
C GLY A 300 -0.51 10.52 -11.54
N PRO A 301 0.79 10.23 -11.43
CA PRO A 301 1.52 10.34 -10.16
C PRO A 301 1.58 11.80 -9.68
N ALA A 302 1.23 12.06 -8.42
CA ALA A 302 1.24 13.40 -7.82
C ALA A 302 2.08 13.44 -6.55
N LYS A 303 2.80 14.56 -6.33
CA LYS A 303 3.72 14.76 -5.18
C LYS A 303 2.94 15.05 -3.91
N ASP A 304 2.08 16.05 -3.97
CA ASP A 304 1.17 16.38 -2.88
C ASP A 304 -0.12 15.57 -3.04
N ILE A 305 -0.17 14.43 -2.37
CA ILE A 305 -1.37 13.59 -2.34
C ILE A 305 -2.39 14.10 -1.31
N ASN A 306 -1.95 14.82 -0.27
CA ASN A 306 -2.81 15.31 0.81
C ASN A 306 -3.88 16.27 0.27
N GLY A 307 -3.51 17.13 -0.67
CA GLY A 307 -4.48 18.04 -1.29
C GLY A 307 -5.63 17.34 -2.01
N TYR A 308 -5.38 16.18 -2.63
CA TYR A 308 -6.46 15.39 -3.24
C TYR A 308 -7.36 14.76 -2.18
N TYR A 309 -6.81 14.25 -1.07
CA TYR A 309 -7.62 13.76 0.05
C TYR A 309 -8.51 14.86 0.62
N CYS A 310 -7.96 16.06 0.86
CA CYS A 310 -8.74 17.21 1.34
C CYS A 310 -9.89 17.61 0.38
N ALA A 311 -9.64 17.54 -0.93
CA ALA A 311 -10.60 17.87 -1.98
C ALA A 311 -11.72 16.84 -2.19
N ALA A 312 -11.47 15.59 -1.81
CA ALA A 312 -12.38 14.48 -2.01
C ALA A 312 -13.57 14.52 -1.07
N ASP A 313 -14.62 13.77 -1.43
CA ASP A 313 -15.82 13.55 -0.61
C ASP A 313 -15.87 12.11 -0.10
N ILE A 314 -15.46 11.16 -0.93
CA ILE A 314 -15.34 9.73 -0.60
C ILE A 314 -14.01 9.22 -1.14
N PHE A 315 -13.27 8.48 -0.33
CA PHE A 315 -12.15 7.69 -0.83
C PHE A 315 -12.61 6.28 -1.22
N VAL A 316 -12.14 5.78 -2.36
CA VAL A 316 -12.55 4.48 -2.88
C VAL A 316 -11.34 3.66 -3.30
N LEU A 317 -11.26 2.45 -2.75
CA LEU A 317 -10.26 1.47 -3.13
C LEU A 317 -10.81 0.04 -3.03
N PRO A 318 -11.59 -0.42 -4.03
CA PRO A 318 -12.20 -1.75 -4.03
C PRO A 318 -11.21 -2.78 -4.57
N SER A 319 -10.09 -2.96 -3.87
CA SER A 319 -9.02 -3.85 -4.32
C SER A 319 -9.49 -5.29 -4.42
N ILE A 320 -9.11 -5.99 -5.49
CA ILE A 320 -9.35 -7.44 -5.59
C ILE A 320 -8.40 -8.25 -4.69
N TYR A 321 -7.30 -7.64 -4.25
CA TYR A 321 -6.42 -8.13 -3.19
C TYR A 321 -5.50 -7.00 -2.70
N GLU A 322 -5.49 -6.71 -1.40
CA GLU A 322 -4.61 -5.71 -0.78
C GLU A 322 -4.25 -6.15 0.65
N PRO A 323 -2.96 -6.41 0.96
CA PRO A 323 -2.54 -6.89 2.28
C PRO A 323 -2.95 -5.95 3.41
N PHE A 324 -2.70 -4.65 3.22
CA PHE A 324 -3.18 -3.55 4.07
C PHE A 324 -2.94 -2.20 3.37
N SER A 325 -4.01 -1.51 2.96
CA SER A 325 -3.88 -0.25 2.20
C SER A 325 -3.47 0.96 3.05
N ASN A 326 -2.28 1.50 2.78
CA ASN A 326 -1.88 2.80 3.33
C ASN A 326 -2.76 3.94 2.79
N ALA A 327 -3.17 3.90 1.52
CA ALA A 327 -4.01 4.95 0.95
C ALA A 327 -5.41 5.03 1.63
N CYS A 328 -5.91 3.89 2.12
CA CYS A 328 -7.12 3.89 2.93
C CYS A 328 -6.87 4.50 4.31
N LEU A 329 -5.73 4.17 4.96
CA LEU A 329 -5.35 4.81 6.22
C LEU A 329 -5.19 6.34 6.07
N GLU A 330 -4.53 6.78 5.01
CA GLU A 330 -4.35 8.20 4.67
C GLU A 330 -5.71 8.89 4.50
N ALA A 331 -6.65 8.26 3.80
CA ALA A 331 -8.00 8.77 3.65
C ALA A 331 -8.77 8.84 4.98
N MET A 332 -8.71 7.79 5.80
CA MET A 332 -9.34 7.78 7.13
C MET A 332 -8.75 8.88 8.02
N ALA A 333 -7.43 9.03 8.03
CA ALA A 333 -6.74 10.08 8.78
C ALA A 333 -7.14 11.47 8.28
N ALA A 334 -7.33 11.66 6.97
CA ALA A 334 -7.88 12.90 6.40
C ALA A 334 -9.39 13.11 6.65
N GLY A 335 -10.05 12.21 7.41
CA GLY A 335 -11.47 12.32 7.75
C GLY A 335 -12.43 11.96 6.60
N LEU A 336 -11.98 11.16 5.62
CA LEU A 336 -12.83 10.72 4.51
C LEU A 336 -13.53 9.38 4.81
N PRO A 337 -14.81 9.22 4.42
CA PRO A 337 -15.40 7.90 4.24
C PRO A 337 -14.53 7.05 3.31
N VAL A 338 -14.33 5.78 3.68
CA VAL A 338 -13.64 4.81 2.81
C VAL A 338 -14.62 3.76 2.30
N VAL A 339 -14.76 3.65 0.98
CA VAL A 339 -15.37 2.49 0.32
C VAL A 339 -14.25 1.54 -0.08
N THR A 340 -14.18 0.36 0.54
CA THR A 340 -13.13 -0.63 0.24
C THR A 340 -13.68 -2.05 0.21
N SER A 341 -12.82 -3.04 -0.06
CA SER A 341 -13.22 -4.44 -0.14
C SER A 341 -12.89 -5.20 1.15
N ARG A 342 -13.64 -6.27 1.42
CA ARG A 342 -13.37 -7.21 2.54
C ARG A 342 -12.02 -7.94 2.42
N ILE A 343 -11.43 -7.92 1.22
CA ILE A 343 -10.12 -8.51 0.94
C ILE A 343 -8.98 -7.47 0.99
N ASN A 344 -9.26 -6.28 1.50
CA ASN A 344 -8.26 -5.30 1.88
C ASN A 344 -8.05 -5.36 3.39
N GLY A 345 -6.82 -5.55 3.87
CA GLY A 345 -6.54 -5.67 5.31
C GLY A 345 -6.99 -4.47 6.15
N VAL A 346 -7.10 -3.27 5.55
CA VAL A 346 -7.64 -2.09 6.26
C VAL A 346 -9.11 -2.25 6.65
N SER A 347 -9.85 -3.18 6.02
CA SER A 347 -11.24 -3.47 6.40
C SER A 347 -11.37 -4.05 7.80
N GLU A 348 -10.29 -4.57 8.38
CA GLU A 348 -10.28 -5.10 9.75
C GLU A 348 -10.39 -4.00 10.82
N ILE A 349 -10.07 -2.75 10.46
CA ILE A 349 -10.14 -1.59 11.37
C ILE A 349 -11.28 -0.63 11.02
N LEU A 350 -12.09 -0.96 10.01
CA LEU A 350 -13.27 -0.20 9.63
C LEU A 350 -14.51 -0.77 10.32
N THR A 351 -15.41 0.13 10.74
CA THR A 351 -16.77 -0.19 11.15
C THR A 351 -17.71 0.03 9.96
N ASP A 352 -18.16 -1.08 9.36
CA ASP A 352 -19.05 -1.06 8.18
C ASP A 352 -20.31 -0.23 8.43
N GLY A 353 -20.61 0.68 7.49
CA GLY A 353 -21.74 1.61 7.59
C GLY A 353 -21.53 2.82 8.52
N LYS A 354 -20.37 2.94 9.19
CA LYS A 354 -20.08 4.04 10.12
C LYS A 354 -18.90 4.91 9.67
N ASP A 355 -17.71 4.34 9.52
CA ASP A 355 -16.49 5.07 9.12
C ASP A 355 -16.02 4.68 7.71
N GLY A 356 -16.68 3.68 7.12
CA GLY A 356 -16.53 3.29 5.73
C GLY A 356 -17.62 2.31 5.31
N MET A 357 -17.53 1.83 4.08
CA MET A 357 -18.40 0.81 3.54
C MET A 357 -17.56 -0.34 2.98
N ILE A 358 -17.94 -1.58 3.31
CA ILE A 358 -17.20 -2.78 2.91
C ILE A 358 -17.94 -3.53 1.80
N VAL A 359 -17.25 -3.72 0.68
CA VAL A 359 -17.68 -4.49 -0.48
C VAL A 359 -17.18 -5.92 -0.33
N ASN A 360 -18.06 -6.92 -0.42
CA ASN A 360 -17.68 -8.33 -0.31
C ASN A 360 -17.04 -8.81 -1.61
N ASP A 361 -17.61 -8.44 -2.75
CA ASP A 361 -17.13 -8.81 -4.08
C ASP A 361 -16.67 -7.60 -4.90
N PRO A 362 -15.40 -7.19 -4.78
CA PRO A 362 -14.86 -6.04 -5.52
C PRO A 362 -14.82 -6.23 -7.04
N ALA A 363 -15.06 -7.45 -7.54
CA ALA A 363 -15.14 -7.75 -8.96
C ALA A 363 -16.59 -7.71 -9.50
N ASN A 364 -17.55 -7.24 -8.70
CA ASN A 364 -18.95 -7.06 -9.08
C ASN A 364 -19.33 -5.56 -9.07
N PRO A 365 -19.43 -4.93 -10.26
CA PRO A 365 -19.81 -3.52 -10.39
C PRO A 365 -21.18 -3.17 -9.79
N GLU A 366 -22.15 -4.09 -9.83
CA GLU A 366 -23.49 -3.86 -9.26
C GLU A 366 -23.45 -3.82 -7.73
N GLU A 367 -22.65 -4.70 -7.11
CA GLU A 367 -22.45 -4.65 -5.66
C GLU A 367 -21.74 -3.35 -5.25
N LEU A 368 -20.69 -2.96 -6.00
CA LEU A 368 -20.02 -1.69 -5.78
C LEU A 368 -21.01 -0.52 -5.85
N ALA A 369 -21.79 -0.42 -6.93
CA ALA A 369 -22.78 0.63 -7.10
C ALA A 369 -23.79 0.65 -5.95
N ARG A 370 -24.30 -0.51 -5.53
CA ARG A 370 -25.22 -0.64 -4.38
C ARG A 370 -24.61 -0.10 -3.09
N VAL A 371 -23.34 -0.41 -2.82
CA VAL A 371 -22.62 0.03 -1.61
C VAL A 371 -22.32 1.54 -1.63
N PHE A 372 -22.16 2.14 -2.81
CA PHE A 372 -21.98 3.59 -2.94
C PHE A 372 -23.23 4.41 -2.60
N ARG A 373 -24.42 3.90 -2.89
CA ARG A 373 -25.69 4.64 -2.72
C ARG A 373 -25.86 5.24 -1.31
N PRO A 374 -25.73 4.47 -0.20
CA PRO A 374 -25.84 5.05 1.14
C PRO A 374 -24.72 6.06 1.44
N ALA A 375 -23.46 5.76 1.07
CA ALA A 375 -22.35 6.70 1.28
C ALA A 375 -22.54 8.05 0.57
N ILE A 376 -23.17 8.04 -0.61
CA ILE A 376 -23.52 9.25 -1.35
C ILE A 376 -24.69 9.98 -0.69
N ALA A 377 -25.70 9.25 -0.21
CA ALA A 377 -26.87 9.84 0.44
C ALA A 377 -26.48 10.58 1.73
N ASP A 378 -25.66 9.96 2.58
CA ASP A 378 -25.26 10.55 3.87
C ASP A 378 -24.45 11.86 3.70
N LEU A 379 -23.67 11.98 2.62
CA LEU A 379 -22.98 13.22 2.28
C LEU A 379 -23.93 14.36 1.91
N LYS A 380 -25.04 14.05 1.24
CA LYS A 380 -26.05 15.05 0.87
C LYS A 380 -26.81 15.57 2.08
N VAL A 381 -26.99 14.75 3.11
CA VAL A 381 -27.66 15.13 4.37
C VAL A 381 -26.68 15.84 5.32
N GLY A 382 -25.37 15.69 5.10
CA GLY A 382 -24.33 16.34 5.91
C GLY A 382 -23.98 15.57 7.19
N ASP A 383 -24.44 14.32 7.32
CA ASP A 383 -24.32 13.51 8.53
C ASP A 383 -23.05 12.64 8.57
N TYR A 384 -22.39 12.44 7.43
CA TYR A 384 -21.19 11.61 7.40
C TYR A 384 -20.00 12.33 8.07
N GLY A 385 -19.55 11.79 9.20
CA GLY A 385 -18.40 12.30 9.97
C GLY A 385 -18.69 13.45 10.94
N LYS A 386 -19.92 14.01 10.98
CA LYS A 386 -20.26 15.10 11.93
C LYS A 386 -20.68 14.65 13.32
N GLY A 387 -20.88 13.34 13.53
CA GLY A 387 -21.46 12.81 14.78
C GLY A 387 -20.52 12.04 15.70
N LYS A 388 -19.22 11.90 15.41
CA LYS A 388 -18.33 11.04 16.21
C LYS A 388 -16.92 11.64 16.30
N GLN A 389 -16.82 12.78 16.98
CA GLN A 389 -15.57 13.24 17.61
C GLN A 389 -15.28 12.40 18.84
#